data_AF-G3XTH0-F1
#
_entry.id   AF-G3XTH0-F1
#
_cell.length_a   1.000
_cell.length_b   1.000
_cell.length_c   1.000
_cell.angle_alpha   90.00
_cell.angle_beta   90.00
_cell.angle_gamma   90.00
#
_symmetry.space_group_name_H-M   'P 1'
#
loop_
_entity.id
_entity.type
_entity.pdbx_description
1 polymer ?
#
loop_
_entity_poly.entity_id
_entity_poly.type
_entity_poly.pdbx_seq_one_letter_code
_entity_poly.pdbx_strand_id
1 'polypeptide(L)'
;MIPANQRLNCLAFNEYIANFTNRQAQATGWVWGGTDRLFRVPAVQQQQVIRNLTINGINRGATESTVNTAFLSFLHALSDLCPQPAQRLWTTERKKLVADFGTPQRERKFVAYTDGQLEDATTGRILALVECKRSWRDNHSPKVDMQEVAEIVAWIKNFPAVAGAADSRVLLSKDGTELYICVFGYDDG
;
A
#
# COMPACT_ATOMS: atom_id res chain seq x y z
N MET A 1 -1.03 -15.36 -15.59
CA MET A 1 -0.55 -14.51 -14.48
C MET A 1 0.72 -15.16 -13.94
N ILE A 2 1.85 -14.46 -13.85
CA ILE A 2 3.09 -15.05 -13.29
C ILE A 2 2.86 -15.26 -11.78
N PRO A 3 3.10 -16.46 -11.23
CA PRO A 3 2.89 -16.74 -9.81
C PRO A 3 3.74 -15.81 -8.92
N ALA A 4 3.22 -15.44 -7.74
CA ALA A 4 3.87 -14.49 -6.84
C ALA A 4 5.30 -14.89 -6.45
N ASN A 5 5.56 -16.19 -6.30
CA ASN A 5 6.90 -16.74 -6.04
C ASN A 5 7.90 -16.46 -7.17
N GLN A 6 7.49 -16.45 -8.43
CA GLN A 6 8.36 -16.12 -9.57
C GLN A 6 8.66 -14.62 -9.65
N ARG A 7 7.76 -13.77 -9.15
CA ARG A 7 7.99 -12.31 -9.08
C ARG A 7 8.92 -11.93 -7.93
N LEU A 8 8.72 -12.52 -6.75
CA LEU A 8 9.62 -12.34 -5.60
C LEU A 8 10.99 -13.00 -5.80
N ASN A 9 11.15 -13.83 -6.83
CA ASN A 9 12.42 -14.43 -7.24
C ASN A 9 12.99 -13.83 -8.53
N CYS A 10 12.53 -12.64 -8.94
CA CYS A 10 13.10 -11.99 -10.12
C CYS A 10 14.58 -11.64 -9.85
N LEU A 11 15.44 -11.77 -10.87
CA LEU A 11 16.89 -11.61 -10.72
C LEU A 11 17.25 -10.27 -10.05
N ALA A 12 16.65 -9.18 -10.52
CA ALA A 12 16.90 -7.83 -9.99
C ALA A 12 16.47 -7.67 -8.52
N PHE A 13 15.36 -8.29 -8.08
CA PHE A 13 14.96 -8.28 -6.67
C PHE A 13 15.93 -9.09 -5.81
N ASN A 14 16.30 -10.29 -6.26
CA ASN A 14 17.25 -11.14 -5.54
C ASN A 14 18.64 -10.49 -5.43
N GLU A 15 19.15 -9.90 -6.51
CA GLU A 15 20.39 -9.13 -6.51
C GLU A 15 20.30 -7.92 -5.59
N TYR A 16 19.17 -7.21 -5.58
CA TYR A 16 18.95 -6.11 -4.67
C TYR A 16 19.00 -6.56 -3.21
N ILE A 17 18.29 -7.63 -2.83
CA ILE A 17 18.28 -8.13 -1.46
C ILE A 17 19.66 -8.70 -1.05
N ALA A 18 20.32 -9.48 -1.91
CA ALA A 18 21.63 -10.07 -1.61
C ALA A 18 22.70 -9.00 -1.33
N ASN A 19 22.64 -7.86 -2.04
CA ASN A 19 23.55 -6.75 -1.84
C ASN A 19 23.18 -5.86 -0.65
N PHE A 20 22.00 -6.03 -0.03
CA PHE A 20 21.54 -5.18 1.07
C PHE A 20 22.44 -5.28 2.30
N THR A 21 22.81 -6.50 2.72
CA THR A 21 23.68 -6.72 3.89
C THR A 21 25.06 -6.10 3.69
N ASN A 22 25.63 -6.23 2.49
CA ASN A 22 26.93 -5.64 2.16
C ASN A 22 26.89 -4.10 2.21
N ARG A 23 25.77 -3.50 1.79
CA ARG A 23 25.55 -2.05 1.87
C ARG A 23 25.36 -1.56 3.31
N GLN A 24 24.61 -2.30 4.14
CA GLN A 24 24.40 -1.95 5.55
C GLN A 24 25.73 -1.87 6.33
N ALA A 25 26.73 -2.67 5.96
CA ALA A 25 28.06 -2.65 6.57
C ALA A 25 28.93 -1.44 6.16
N GLN A 26 28.61 -0.73 5.08
CA GLN A 26 29.34 0.46 4.64
C GLN A 26 28.81 1.71 5.37
N ALA A 27 29.41 2.01 6.53
CA ALA A 27 28.94 3.06 7.45
C ALA A 27 29.12 4.50 6.94
N THR A 28 29.87 4.76 5.85
CA THR A 28 30.08 6.11 5.32
C THR A 28 30.22 6.11 3.78
N GLY A 29 29.61 7.10 3.12
CA GLY A 29 29.83 7.37 1.69
C GLY A 29 28.90 6.64 0.70
N TRP A 30 27.63 6.46 1.04
CA TRP A 30 26.64 5.85 0.15
C TRP A 30 26.55 6.60 -1.19
N VAL A 31 27.02 5.98 -2.27
CA VAL A 31 26.83 6.46 -3.63
C VAL A 31 25.69 5.66 -4.25
N TRP A 32 24.59 6.34 -4.58
CA TRP A 32 23.43 5.72 -5.26
C TRP A 32 23.82 5.25 -6.68
N GLY A 33 23.89 3.94 -6.90
CA GLY A 33 24.24 3.31 -8.18
C GLY A 33 23.29 2.18 -8.58
N GLY A 34 23.25 1.81 -9.86
CA GLY A 34 22.41 0.71 -10.35
C GLY A 34 20.93 0.86 -9.98
N THR A 35 20.32 -0.24 -9.50
CA THR A 35 18.93 -0.30 -9.01
C THR A 35 18.70 0.52 -7.76
N ASP A 36 19.74 0.87 -6.99
CA ASP A 36 19.59 1.64 -5.76
C ASP A 36 19.07 3.06 -6.05
N ARG A 37 19.27 3.55 -7.29
CA ARG A 37 18.70 4.83 -7.75
C ARG A 37 17.17 4.86 -7.69
N LEU A 38 16.50 3.72 -7.85
CA LEU A 38 15.04 3.60 -7.70
C LEU A 38 14.59 4.03 -6.31
N PHE A 39 15.39 3.70 -5.29
CA PHE A 39 15.06 3.98 -3.89
C PHE A 39 15.60 5.31 -3.38
N ARG A 40 16.38 6.06 -4.16
CA ARG A 40 16.95 7.34 -3.70
C ARG A 40 15.87 8.32 -3.23
N VAL A 41 14.85 8.56 -4.05
CA VAL A 41 13.73 9.47 -3.71
C VAL A 41 12.88 8.88 -2.58
N PRO A 42 12.39 7.61 -2.67
CA PRO A 42 11.66 6.98 -1.58
C PRO A 42 12.39 7.01 -0.24
N ALA A 43 13.69 6.73 -0.22
CA ALA A 43 14.49 6.70 1.01
C ALA A 43 14.56 8.08 1.67
N VAL A 44 14.74 9.15 0.89
CA VAL A 44 14.73 10.52 1.40
C VAL A 44 13.36 10.87 1.97
N GLN A 45 12.27 10.53 1.27
CA GLN A 45 10.91 10.78 1.73
C GLN A 45 10.56 9.98 3.00
N GLN A 46 10.94 8.70 3.08
CA GLN A 46 10.77 7.88 4.28
C GLN A 46 11.58 8.44 5.45
N GLN A 47 12.81 8.89 5.22
CA GLN A 47 13.64 9.50 6.27
C GLN A 47 13.01 10.79 6.81
N GLN A 48 12.36 11.61 5.97
CA GLN A 48 11.60 12.78 6.41
C GLN A 48 10.42 12.37 7.31
N VAL A 49 9.67 11.33 6.93
CA VAL A 49 8.57 10.78 7.74
C VAL A 49 9.09 10.27 9.09
N ILE A 50 10.19 9.51 9.10
CA ILE A 50 10.79 8.95 10.32
C ILE A 50 11.28 10.04 11.26
N ARG A 51 12.09 10.99 10.76
CA ARG A 51 12.63 12.08 11.60
C ARG A 51 11.54 12.85 12.32
N ASN A 52 10.42 13.09 11.64
CA ASN A 52 9.32 13.84 12.21
C ASN A 52 8.47 12.99 13.21
N LEU A 53 8.49 11.66 13.12
CA LEU A 53 7.85 10.74 14.09
C LEU A 53 8.63 10.67 15.42
N THR A 54 9.97 10.62 15.37
CA THR A 54 10.84 10.36 16.53
C THR A 54 10.75 11.45 17.61
N ILE A 55 10.29 12.65 17.28
CA ILE A 55 10.32 13.79 18.21
C ILE A 55 9.20 13.71 19.28
N ASN A 56 8.08 13.00 19.06
CA ASN A 56 6.95 12.96 20.02
C ASN A 56 6.01 11.72 19.95
N GLY A 57 6.31 10.68 19.16
CA GLY A 57 5.33 9.59 18.89
C GLY A 57 4.14 10.01 18.01
N ILE A 58 3.99 11.31 17.77
CA ILE A 58 3.10 11.94 16.82
C ILE A 58 3.97 12.70 15.83
N ASN A 59 3.81 12.41 14.55
CA ASN A 59 4.45 13.17 13.49
C ASN A 59 3.79 14.55 13.36
N ARG A 60 4.23 15.52 14.18
CA ARG A 60 3.69 16.90 14.15
C ARG A 60 4.11 17.67 12.91
N GLY A 61 5.18 17.23 12.22
CA GLY A 61 5.73 17.88 11.03
C GLY A 61 5.26 17.31 9.69
N ALA A 62 4.62 16.14 9.66
CA ALA A 62 4.12 15.51 8.44
C ALA A 62 2.60 15.36 8.50
N THR A 63 1.96 15.72 7.39
CA THR A 63 0.56 15.42 7.13
C THR A 63 0.42 13.93 6.77
N GLU A 64 -0.80 13.39 6.90
CA GLU A 64 -1.11 12.05 6.37
C GLU A 64 -0.77 11.94 4.88
N SER A 65 -0.98 13.02 4.11
CA SER A 65 -0.58 13.08 2.69
C SER A 65 0.93 12.91 2.46
N THR A 66 1.79 13.44 3.33
CA THR A 66 3.24 13.22 3.25
C THR A 66 3.60 11.76 3.51
N VAL A 67 2.96 11.13 4.50
CA VAL A 67 3.17 9.71 4.82
C VAL A 67 2.72 8.82 3.67
N ASN A 68 1.53 9.10 3.13
CA ASN A 68 0.98 8.41 1.97
C ASN A 68 1.86 8.56 0.72
N THR A 69 2.31 9.79 0.42
CA THR A 69 3.19 10.05 -0.73
C THR A 69 4.52 9.31 -0.60
N ALA A 70 5.14 9.35 0.58
CA ALA A 70 6.38 8.61 0.84
C ALA A 70 6.18 7.10 0.71
N PHE A 71 5.02 6.58 1.14
CA PHE A 71 4.71 5.16 1.05
C PHE A 71 4.45 4.71 -0.39
N LEU A 72 3.62 5.44 -1.14
CA LEU A 72 3.36 5.14 -2.55
C LEU A 72 4.62 5.26 -3.40
N SER A 73 5.51 6.23 -3.13
CA SER A 73 6.81 6.31 -3.80
C SER A 73 7.67 5.06 -3.54
N PHE A 74 7.67 4.57 -2.30
CA PHE A 74 8.35 3.33 -1.95
C PHE A 74 7.75 2.10 -2.64
N LEU A 75 6.42 2.00 -2.71
CA LEU A 75 5.73 0.91 -3.41
C LEU A 75 5.97 0.94 -4.93
N HIS A 76 6.08 2.14 -5.53
CA HIS A 76 6.49 2.32 -6.92
C HIS A 76 7.89 1.78 -7.16
N ALA A 77 8.87 2.20 -6.35
CA ALA A 77 10.25 1.71 -6.48
C ALA A 77 10.37 0.19 -6.26
N LEU A 78 9.58 -0.39 -5.35
CA LEU A 78 9.48 -1.85 -5.19
C LEU A 78 8.88 -2.52 -6.42
N SER A 79 7.89 -1.89 -7.05
CA SER A 79 7.25 -2.44 -8.26
C SER A 79 8.21 -2.43 -9.45
N ASP A 80 9.05 -1.40 -9.55
CA ASP A 80 10.06 -1.25 -10.60
C ASP A 80 11.24 -2.23 -10.47
N LEU A 81 11.41 -2.91 -9.34
CA LEU A 81 12.44 -3.94 -9.18
C LEU A 81 12.19 -5.17 -10.06
N CYS A 82 10.94 -5.45 -10.44
CA CYS A 82 10.62 -6.58 -11.29
C CYS A 82 9.77 -6.14 -12.48
N PRO A 83 9.82 -6.86 -13.62
CA PRO A 83 8.94 -6.58 -14.74
C PRO A 83 7.46 -6.64 -14.31
N GLN A 84 6.79 -5.49 -14.33
CA GLN A 84 5.35 -5.37 -14.12
C GLN A 84 4.66 -5.03 -15.45
N PRO A 85 3.38 -5.42 -15.62
CA PRO A 85 2.58 -4.86 -16.70
C PRO A 85 2.57 -3.33 -16.56
N ALA A 86 2.88 -2.61 -17.65
CA ALA A 86 2.93 -1.15 -17.68
C ALA A 86 1.61 -0.49 -17.27
N GLN A 87 0.52 -1.26 -17.28
CA GLN A 87 -0.82 -0.83 -16.91
C GLN A 87 -1.06 -0.82 -15.40
N ARG A 88 -0.15 -1.34 -14.55
CA ARG A 88 -0.33 -1.34 -13.09
C ARG A 88 0.34 -0.13 -12.46
N LEU A 89 -0.45 0.76 -11.87
CA LEU A 89 0.04 2.03 -11.34
C LEU A 89 -0.40 2.21 -9.89
N TRP A 90 0.54 2.59 -9.02
CA TRP A 90 0.22 3.14 -7.71
C TRP A 90 -0.22 4.59 -7.87
N THR A 91 -1.35 4.95 -7.26
CA THR A 91 -1.93 6.29 -7.32
C THR A 91 -2.33 6.81 -5.94
N THR A 92 -2.18 8.13 -5.75
CA THR A 92 -2.68 8.90 -4.60
C THR A 92 -4.13 9.36 -4.78
N GLU A 93 -4.75 9.04 -5.92
CA GLU A 93 -6.12 9.47 -6.20
C GLU A 93 -7.09 8.78 -5.26
N ARG A 94 -7.81 9.57 -4.47
CA ARG A 94 -8.81 9.05 -3.54
C ARG A 94 -10.00 8.49 -4.30
N LYS A 95 -10.28 7.21 -4.13
CA LYS A 95 -11.40 6.53 -4.78
C LYS A 95 -12.58 6.42 -3.84
N LYS A 96 -13.74 6.86 -4.31
CA LYS A 96 -15.00 6.74 -3.56
C LYS A 96 -15.58 5.34 -3.74
N LEU A 97 -15.70 4.60 -2.65
CA LEU A 97 -16.35 3.30 -2.61
C LEU A 97 -17.65 3.40 -1.82
N VAL A 98 -18.71 2.75 -2.29
CA VAL A 98 -20.06 2.81 -1.74
C VAL A 98 -20.55 1.41 -1.40
N ALA A 99 -20.65 1.12 -0.10
CA ALA A 99 -21.23 -0.13 0.38
C ALA A 99 -22.74 0.04 0.55
N ASP A 100 -23.52 -0.46 -0.42
CA ASP A 100 -24.98 -0.43 -0.36
C ASP A 100 -25.57 -1.75 0.16
N PHE A 101 -26.26 -1.66 1.30
CA PHE A 101 -26.99 -2.73 1.98
C PHE A 101 -28.50 -2.43 2.04
N GLY A 102 -28.96 -1.47 1.24
CA GLY A 102 -30.35 -1.11 1.15
C GLY A 102 -31.24 -2.28 0.76
N THR A 103 -32.46 -2.27 1.26
CA THR A 103 -33.55 -3.11 0.77
C THR A 103 -34.61 -2.18 0.17
N PRO A 104 -35.60 -2.69 -0.59
CA PRO A 104 -36.68 -1.86 -1.12
C PRO A 104 -37.42 -1.03 -0.06
N GLN A 105 -37.36 -1.44 1.21
CA GLN A 105 -38.07 -0.81 2.34
C GLN A 105 -37.17 0.11 3.18
N ARG A 106 -35.83 0.05 3.04
CA ARG A 106 -34.92 0.85 3.87
C ARG A 106 -33.57 1.05 3.20
N GLU A 107 -33.22 2.32 3.00
CA GLU A 107 -31.88 2.73 2.57
C GLU A 107 -30.86 2.52 3.70
N ARG A 108 -29.78 1.79 3.40
CA ARG A 108 -28.66 1.53 4.30
C ARG A 108 -27.38 1.48 3.49
N LYS A 109 -26.59 2.55 3.55
CA LYS A 109 -25.32 2.62 2.83
C LYS A 109 -24.27 3.39 3.61
N PHE A 110 -23.01 3.10 3.36
CA PHE A 110 -21.91 3.94 3.77
C PHE A 110 -20.94 4.19 2.62
N VAL A 111 -20.12 5.22 2.76
CA VAL A 111 -19.08 5.59 1.80
C VAL A 111 -17.72 5.49 2.48
N ALA A 112 -16.76 4.87 1.81
CA ALA A 112 -15.35 4.85 2.20
C ALA A 112 -14.51 5.52 1.10
N TYR A 113 -13.44 6.20 1.49
CA TYR A 113 -12.54 6.89 0.57
C TYR A 113 -11.12 6.43 0.82
N THR A 114 -10.51 5.84 -0.20
CA THR A 114 -9.14 5.34 -0.15
C THR A 114 -8.13 6.48 0.05
N ASP A 115 -7.03 6.20 0.73
CA ASP A 115 -5.84 7.07 0.72
C ASP A 115 -5.01 6.85 -0.56
N GLY A 116 -5.03 5.64 -1.11
CA GLY A 116 -4.45 5.33 -2.40
C GLY A 116 -4.75 3.89 -2.82
N GLN A 117 -4.29 3.53 -4.01
CA GLN A 117 -4.47 2.17 -4.51
C GLN A 117 -3.43 1.81 -5.58
N LEU A 118 -3.21 0.51 -5.73
CA LEU A 118 -2.74 -0.05 -6.99
C LEU A 118 -3.95 -0.28 -7.88
N GLU A 119 -3.90 0.23 -9.11
CA GLU A 119 -4.94 -0.03 -10.09
C GLU A 119 -4.38 -0.46 -11.44
N ASP A 120 -5.22 -1.17 -12.18
CA ASP A 120 -5.04 -1.37 -13.61
C ASP A 120 -5.55 -0.11 -14.33
N ALA A 121 -4.62 0.66 -14.90
CA ALA A 121 -4.86 1.94 -15.55
C ALA A 121 -5.75 1.86 -16.79
N THR A 122 -5.88 0.67 -17.39
CA THR A 122 -6.74 0.47 -18.57
C THR A 122 -8.19 0.22 -18.15
N THR A 123 -8.40 -0.58 -17.11
CA THR A 123 -9.75 -0.99 -16.67
C THR A 123 -10.28 -0.18 -15.50
N GLY A 124 -9.41 0.59 -14.83
CA GLY A 124 -9.70 1.24 -13.55
C GLY A 124 -9.89 0.25 -12.39
N ARG A 125 -9.59 -1.05 -12.60
CA ARG A 125 -9.77 -2.09 -11.58
C ARG A 125 -8.77 -1.87 -10.45
N ILE A 126 -9.29 -1.77 -9.23
CA ILE A 126 -8.48 -1.75 -8.01
C ILE A 126 -7.86 -3.14 -7.83
N LEU A 127 -6.56 -3.20 -7.54
CA LEU A 127 -5.78 -4.42 -7.31
C LEU A 127 -5.29 -4.52 -5.86
N ALA A 128 -5.05 -3.39 -5.20
CA ALA A 128 -4.76 -3.30 -3.77
C ALA A 128 -5.13 -1.90 -3.27
N LEU A 129 -5.56 -1.79 -2.01
CA LEU A 129 -5.78 -0.53 -1.33
C LEU A 129 -4.57 -0.13 -0.49
N VAL A 130 -4.44 1.17 -0.25
CA VAL A 130 -3.46 1.76 0.64
C VAL A 130 -4.17 2.64 1.67
N GLU A 131 -3.84 2.45 2.94
CA GLU A 131 -4.30 3.26 4.07
C GLU A 131 -3.08 3.77 4.86
N CYS A 132 -3.02 5.07 5.17
CA CYS A 132 -1.82 5.66 5.79
C CYS A 132 -2.14 6.54 6.97
N LYS A 133 -1.58 6.21 8.15
CA LYS A 133 -1.61 7.07 9.33
C LYS A 133 -0.24 7.60 9.69
N ARG A 134 -0.24 8.86 10.12
CA ARG A 134 0.98 9.59 10.53
C ARG A 134 1.53 9.22 11.92
N SER A 135 0.94 8.25 12.60
CA SER A 135 1.24 7.87 13.98
C SER A 135 1.17 6.35 14.10
N TRP A 136 1.72 5.79 15.17
CA TRP A 136 1.61 4.36 15.46
C TRP A 136 0.15 3.91 15.57
N ARG A 137 -0.10 2.63 15.26
CA ARG A 137 -1.45 2.05 15.20
C ARG A 137 -2.19 2.19 16.53
N ASP A 138 -1.50 2.03 17.65
CA ASP A 138 -2.08 2.17 19.00
C ASP A 138 -2.71 3.54 19.27
N ASN A 139 -2.24 4.59 18.59
CA ASN A 139 -2.78 5.96 18.75
C ASN A 139 -4.08 6.19 17.98
N HIS A 140 -4.42 5.30 17.03
CA HIS A 140 -5.59 5.44 16.15
C HIS A 140 -6.55 4.26 16.26
N SER A 141 -6.16 3.16 16.87
CA SER A 141 -7.04 2.03 17.12
C SER A 141 -8.14 2.41 18.11
N PRO A 142 -9.40 2.00 17.91
CA PRO A 142 -9.88 1.10 16.85
C PRO A 142 -10.34 1.82 15.56
N LYS A 143 -10.18 3.15 15.48
CA LYS A 143 -10.73 3.94 14.36
C LYS A 143 -10.08 3.59 13.03
N VAL A 144 -8.77 3.35 13.02
CA VAL A 144 -8.06 2.91 11.80
C VAL A 144 -8.56 1.54 11.35
N ASP A 145 -8.71 0.57 12.27
CA ASP A 145 -9.23 -0.76 11.93
C ASP A 145 -10.65 -0.69 11.35
N MET A 146 -11.51 0.18 11.90
CA MET A 146 -12.84 0.41 11.34
C MET A 146 -12.81 1.02 9.93
N GLN A 147 -11.86 1.92 9.64
CA GLN A 147 -11.70 2.52 8.32
C GLN A 147 -11.22 1.48 7.31
N GLU A 148 -10.18 0.73 7.66
CA GLU A 148 -9.62 -0.36 6.85
C GLU A 148 -10.69 -1.39 6.48
N VAL A 149 -11.47 -1.85 7.47
CA VAL A 149 -12.57 -2.79 7.24
C VAL A 149 -13.68 -2.18 6.39
N ALA A 150 -14.04 -0.92 6.62
CA ALA A 150 -15.06 -0.23 5.82
C ALA A 150 -14.65 -0.13 4.35
N GLU A 151 -13.38 0.16 4.06
CA GLU A 151 -12.86 0.21 2.70
C GLU A 151 -12.91 -1.14 2.00
N ILE A 152 -12.48 -2.21 2.68
CA ILE A 152 -12.54 -3.57 2.14
C ILE A 152 -13.99 -3.96 1.86
N VAL A 153 -14.91 -3.73 2.80
CA VAL A 153 -16.33 -4.04 2.63
C VAL A 153 -16.93 -3.24 1.47
N ALA A 154 -16.62 -1.95 1.36
CA ALA A 154 -17.08 -1.13 0.24
C ALA A 154 -16.50 -1.59 -1.09
N TRP A 155 -15.22 -1.98 -1.13
CA TRP A 155 -14.61 -2.56 -2.32
C TRP A 155 -15.31 -3.86 -2.75
N ILE A 156 -15.58 -4.78 -1.81
CA ILE A 156 -16.32 -6.03 -2.08
C ILE A 156 -17.71 -5.72 -2.65
N LYS A 157 -18.40 -4.70 -2.13
CA LYS A 157 -19.76 -4.34 -2.57
C LYS A 157 -19.79 -3.67 -3.95
N ASN A 158 -18.85 -2.79 -4.26
CA ASN A 158 -18.75 -2.16 -5.58
C ASN A 158 -18.26 -3.13 -6.66
N PHE A 159 -17.32 -4.00 -6.29
CA PHE A 159 -16.60 -4.88 -7.21
C PHE A 159 -16.55 -6.30 -6.62
N PRO A 160 -17.68 -7.03 -6.65
CA PRO A 160 -17.73 -8.38 -6.11
C PRO A 160 -16.81 -9.32 -6.89
N ALA A 161 -16.27 -10.32 -6.21
CA ALA A 161 -15.55 -11.40 -6.87
C ALA A 161 -16.49 -12.15 -7.82
N VAL A 162 -15.93 -12.64 -8.92
CA VAL A 162 -16.63 -13.55 -9.82
C VAL A 162 -16.66 -14.93 -9.16
N ALA A 163 -17.82 -15.57 -9.14
CA ALA A 163 -17.97 -16.91 -8.58
C ALA A 163 -16.98 -17.90 -9.22
N GLY A 164 -16.27 -18.68 -8.39
CA GLY A 164 -15.26 -19.63 -8.83
C GLY A 164 -13.92 -19.02 -9.26
N ALA A 165 -13.73 -17.71 -9.15
CA ALA A 165 -12.42 -17.08 -9.34
C ALA A 165 -11.64 -17.07 -8.02
N ALA A 166 -10.36 -17.44 -8.08
CA ALA A 166 -9.41 -17.17 -7.00
C ALA A 166 -9.13 -15.66 -6.95
N ASP A 167 -10.01 -14.93 -6.26
CA ASP A 167 -9.91 -13.48 -6.06
C ASP A 167 -9.58 -13.19 -4.59
N SER A 168 -8.87 -12.09 -4.35
CA SER A 168 -8.50 -11.65 -3.00
C SER A 168 -8.54 -10.14 -2.93
N ARG A 169 -8.79 -9.57 -1.76
CA ARG A 169 -8.64 -8.14 -1.49
C ARG A 169 -7.36 -7.93 -0.72
N VAL A 170 -6.51 -7.01 -1.18
CA VAL A 170 -5.22 -6.69 -0.52
C VAL A 170 -5.29 -5.27 -0.01
N LEU A 171 -4.94 -5.08 1.26
CA LEU A 171 -4.76 -3.78 1.89
C LEU A 171 -3.32 -3.67 2.39
N LEU A 172 -2.68 -2.56 2.03
CA LEU A 172 -1.37 -2.17 2.54
C LEU A 172 -1.56 -0.98 3.47
N SER A 173 -1.23 -1.17 4.74
CA SER A 173 -1.37 -0.10 5.73
C SER A 173 -0.02 0.37 6.22
N LYS A 174 0.12 1.68 6.43
CA LYS A 174 1.31 2.26 7.05
C LYS A 174 0.93 3.14 8.23
N ASP A 175 1.36 2.75 9.42
CA ASP A 175 1.13 3.48 10.66
C ASP A 175 2.46 3.93 11.26
N GLY A 176 2.80 5.21 11.10
CA GLY A 176 4.08 5.71 11.58
C GLY A 176 5.25 5.04 10.84
N THR A 177 6.00 4.15 11.50
CA THR A 177 7.10 3.38 10.90
C THR A 177 6.75 1.92 10.61
N GLU A 178 5.52 1.50 10.90
CA GLU A 178 5.07 0.13 10.74
C GLU A 178 4.38 -0.06 9.39
N LEU A 179 4.56 -1.25 8.80
CA LEU A 179 3.93 -1.65 7.55
C LEU A 179 3.15 -2.94 7.79
N TYR A 180 1.89 -2.95 7.37
CA TYR A 180 0.99 -4.07 7.48
C TYR A 180 0.52 -4.48 6.08
N ILE A 181 0.43 -5.79 5.85
CA ILE A 181 -0.10 -6.37 4.62
C ILE A 181 -1.25 -7.30 5.03
N CYS A 182 -2.47 -6.92 4.67
CA CYS A 182 -3.66 -7.69 4.93
C CYS A 182 -4.19 -8.30 3.63
N VAL A 183 -4.38 -9.62 3.60
CA VAL A 183 -4.92 -10.35 2.46
C VAL A 183 -6.23 -11.01 2.88
N PHE A 184 -7.32 -10.60 2.25
CA PHE A 184 -8.66 -11.11 2.48
C PHE A 184 -9.04 -12.06 1.35
N GLY A 185 -9.16 -13.34 1.66
CA GLY A 185 -9.68 -14.35 0.74
C GLY A 185 -11.20 -14.38 0.73
N TYR A 186 -11.77 -14.87 -0.38
CA TYR A 186 -13.16 -15.31 -0.41
C TYR A 186 -13.19 -16.79 -0.05
N ASP A 187 -14.09 -17.16 0.85
CA ASP A 187 -14.40 -18.58 1.11
C ASP A 187 -15.29 -19.13 -0.01
N ASP A 188 -15.31 -20.46 -0.17
CA ASP A 188 -16.03 -21.15 -1.24
C ASP A 188 -17.57 -21.05 -1.17
N GLY A 189 -18.10 -20.43 -0.10
CA GLY A 189 -19.54 -20.26 0.13
C GLY A 189 -20.20 -21.46 0.81
#